data_AF-S2E617-F1
#
_entry.id   AF-S2E617-F1
#
_cell.length_a   1.000
_cell.length_b   1.000
_cell.length_c   1.000
_cell.angle_alpha   90.00
_cell.angle_beta   90.00
_cell.angle_gamma   90.00
#
_symmetry.space_group_name_H-M   'P 1'
#
loop_
_entity.id
_entity.type
_entity.pdbx_description
1 polymer ?
#
loop_
_entity_poly.entity_id
_entity_poly.type
_entity_poly.pdbx_seq_one_letter_code
_entity_poly.pdbx_strand_id
1 'polypeptide(L)' 'QIKVGRDGLIVKHGFYSGLLLPQVPIEYGWDEEEFLEHTCEKAGIPKDYWKNAKTEIQKFEGIVFREEKPNGPVIREVL' A
#
# COMPACT_ATOMS: atom_id res chain seq x y z
N GLN A 1 1.07 14.22 -0.94
CA GLN A 1 1.71 13.63 0.26
C GLN A 1 1.03 12.32 0.60
N ILE A 2 1.83 11.28 0.79
CA ILE A 2 1.43 9.94 1.23
C ILE A 2 1.36 9.94 2.77
N LYS A 3 0.45 9.17 3.36
CA LYS A 3 0.32 9.02 4.80
C LYS A 3 0.14 7.55 5.16
N VAL A 4 1.09 7.00 5.91
CA VAL A 4 1.01 5.65 6.48
C VAL A 4 -0.24 5.53 7.36
N GLY A 5 -0.95 4.41 7.25
CA GLY A 5 -2.21 4.15 7.95
C GLY A 5 -3.46 4.82 7.38
N ARG A 6 -3.33 5.59 6.30
CA ARG A 6 -4.47 6.16 5.56
C ARG A 6 -4.45 5.73 4.10
N ASP A 7 -3.31 5.95 3.44
CA ASP A 7 -3.19 5.78 2.00
C ASP A 7 -2.76 4.34 1.67
N GLY A 8 -3.46 3.71 0.74
CA GLY A 8 -2.97 2.60 -0.06
C GLY A 8 -2.32 3.14 -1.33
N LEU A 9 -1.38 2.40 -1.91
CA LEU A 9 -0.63 2.82 -3.09
C LEU A 9 -0.84 1.87 -4.26
N ILE A 10 -0.87 2.46 -5.45
CA ILE A 10 -0.76 1.77 -6.73
C ILE A 10 0.43 2.37 -7.48
N VAL A 11 1.35 1.51 -7.90
CA VAL A 11 2.47 1.89 -8.77
C VAL A 11 2.26 1.27 -10.15
N LYS A 12 2.41 2.06 -11.22
CA LYS A 12 2.38 1.60 -12.61
C LYS A 12 3.59 2.11 -13.38
N HIS A 13 4.22 1.24 -14.17
CA HIS A 13 5.31 1.59 -15.06
C HIS A 13 5.24 0.73 -16.33
N GLY A 14 4.80 1.28 -17.45
CA GLY A 14 4.58 0.50 -18.68
C GLY A 14 3.56 -0.62 -18.45
N PHE A 15 3.99 -1.88 -18.61
CA PHE A 15 3.15 -3.07 -18.37
C PHE A 15 3.18 -3.57 -16.91
N TYR A 16 4.02 -2.99 -16.06
CA TYR A 16 4.20 -3.37 -14.66
C TYR A 16 3.22 -2.62 -13.77
N SER A 17 2.60 -3.32 -12.82
CA SER A 17 1.65 -2.72 -11.86
C SER A 17 1.66 -3.46 -10.54
N GLY A 18 1.62 -2.72 -9.44
CA GLY A 18 1.57 -3.25 -8.08
C GLY A 18 0.68 -2.41 -7.19
N LEU A 19 0.04 -3.04 -6.20
CA LEU A 19 -0.80 -2.38 -5.20
C LEU A 19 -0.48 -2.92 -3.82
N LEU A 20 -0.47 -2.03 -2.83
CA LEU A 20 -0.45 -2.36 -1.41
C LEU A 20 -1.53 -1.58 -0.66
N LEU A 21 -2.22 -2.28 0.26
CA LEU A 21 -3.33 -1.75 1.04
C LEU A 21 -2.84 -0.86 2.20
N PRO A 22 -3.70 0.04 2.74
CA PRO A 22 -3.30 0.99 3.79
C PRO A 22 -2.73 0.37 5.08
N GLN A 23 -3.15 -0.86 5.44
CA GLN A 23 -2.70 -1.54 6.66
C GLN A 23 -1.29 -2.15 6.55
N VAL A 24 -0.84 -2.46 5.32
CA VAL A 24 0.43 -3.14 5.10
C VAL A 24 1.63 -2.35 5.67
N PRO A 25 1.81 -1.05 5.38
CA PRO A 25 2.95 -0.32 5.94
C PRO A 25 2.92 -0.23 7.48
N ILE A 26 1.76 -0.30 8.12
CA ILE A 26 1.68 -0.35 9.59
C ILE A 26 2.14 -1.72 10.12
N GLU A 27 1.63 -2.81 9.53
CA GLU A 27 1.96 -4.17 9.96
C GLU A 27 3.46 -4.47 9.89
N TYR A 28 4.15 -3.89 8.89
CA TYR A 28 5.57 -4.07 8.69
C TYR A 28 6.44 -2.94 9.27
N GLY A 29 5.84 -1.89 9.83
CA GLY A 29 6.54 -0.75 10.43
C GLY A 29 7.29 0.11 9.42
N TRP A 30 6.78 0.23 8.20
CA TRP A 30 7.38 1.01 7.12
C TRP A 30 7.05 2.50 7.20
N ASP A 31 8.02 3.33 6.84
CA ASP A 31 7.79 4.74 6.56
C ASP A 31 7.25 4.98 5.11
N GLU A 32 7.01 6.24 4.73
CA GLU A 32 6.50 6.56 3.40
C GLU A 32 7.45 6.20 2.25
N GLU A 33 8.76 6.24 2.45
CA GLU A 33 9.75 5.89 1.42
C GLU A 33 9.82 4.37 1.26
N GLU A 34 9.92 3.62 2.36
CA GLU A 34 9.86 2.17 2.36
C GLU A 34 8.55 1.65 1.74
N PHE A 35 7.43 2.32 2.01
CA PHE A 35 6.14 1.95 1.42
C PHE A 35 6.12 2.13 -0.10
N LEU A 36 6.71 3.22 -0.62
CA LEU A 36 6.87 3.43 -2.06
C LEU A 36 7.80 2.38 -2.69
N GLU A 37 8.93 2.10 -2.05
CA GLU A 37 9.91 1.11 -2.50
C GLU A 37 9.31 -0.29 -2.59
N HIS A 38 8.59 -0.70 -1.55
CA HIS A 38 7.93 -2.01 -1.54
C HIS A 38 6.72 -2.07 -2.48
N THR A 39 6.04 -0.96 -2.76
CA THR A 39 5.01 -0.93 -3.81
C THR A 39 5.62 -1.07 -5.21
N CYS A 40 6.81 -0.49 -5.45
CA CYS A 40 7.57 -0.70 -6.68
C CYS A 40 8.01 -2.16 -6.82
N GLU A 41 8.57 -2.74 -5.76
CA GLU A 41 8.94 -4.16 -5.74
C GLU A 41 7.74 -5.07 -5.99
N LYS A 42 6.57 -4.75 -5.40
CA LYS A 42 5.31 -5.45 -5.64
C LYS A 42 4.83 -5.35 -7.10
N ALA A 43 5.14 -4.24 -7.78
CA ALA A 43 4.86 -4.07 -9.20
C ALA A 43 5.82 -4.84 -10.11
N GLY A 44 6.89 -5.44 -9.55
CA GLY A 44 7.92 -6.16 -10.29
C GLY A 44 8.97 -5.25 -10.92
N ILE A 45 9.15 -4.04 -10.39
CA ILE A 45 10.16 -3.07 -10.83
C ILE A 45 11.13 -2.73 -9.68
N PRO A 46 12.32 -2.15 -9.96
CA PRO A 46 13.27 -1.78 -8.92
C PRO A 46 12.68 -0.79 -7.90
N LYS A 47 13.12 -0.90 -6.65
CA LYS A 47 12.57 -0.15 -5.50
C LYS A 47 12.58 1.37 -5.70
N ASP A 48 13.60 1.90 -6.34
CA ASP A 48 13.79 3.33 -6.56
C ASP A 48 12.99 3.89 -7.76
N TYR A 49 12.23 3.06 -8.49
CA TYR A 49 11.51 3.51 -9.68
C TYR A 49 10.38 4.48 -9.40
N TRP A 50 9.94 4.65 -8.14
CA TRP A 50 9.03 5.75 -7.78
C TRP A 50 9.65 7.13 -8.02
N LYS A 51 10.99 7.23 -8.08
CA LYS A 51 11.73 8.45 -8.43
C LYS A 51 11.76 8.70 -9.96
N ASN A 52 11.36 7.72 -10.77
CA ASN A 52 11.34 7.83 -12.23
C ASN A 52 10.09 8.60 -12.70
N ALA A 53 10.28 9.62 -13.53
CA ALA A 53 9.20 10.46 -14.06
C ALA A 53 8.15 9.72 -14.92
N LYS A 54 8.47 8.52 -15.41
CA LYS A 54 7.52 7.66 -16.16
C LYS A 54 6.69 6.74 -15.26
N THR A 55 7.02 6.66 -13.97
CA THR A 55 6.27 5.84 -13.01
C THR A 55 5.08 6.64 -12.51
N GLU A 56 3.88 6.09 -12.69
CA GLU A 56 2.66 6.64 -12.14
C GLU A 56 2.44 6.09 -10.74
N ILE A 57 2.21 7.00 -9.78
CA ILE A 57 1.88 6.66 -8.39
C ILE A 57 0.49 7.20 -8.11
N GLN A 58 -0.44 6.30 -7.82
CA GLN A 58 -1.79 6.64 -7.42
C GLN A 58 -1.98 6.24 -5.95
N LYS A 59 -2.83 6.97 -5.24
CA LYS A 59 -3.20 6.65 -3.87
C LYS A 59 -4.71 6.50 -3.72
N PHE A 60 -5.11 5.65 -2.79
CA PHE A 60 -6.51 5.43 -2.45
C PHE A 60 -6.65 5.28 -0.94
N GLU A 61 -7.87 5.39 -0.43
CA GLU A 61 -8.18 5.17 0.99
C GLU A 61 -9.14 3.99 1.12
N GLY A 62 -9.17 3.37 2.30
CA GLY A 62 -10.04 2.24 2.57
C GLY A 62 -10.44 2.15 4.04
N ILE A 63 -11.57 1.49 4.29
CA ILE A 63 -12.01 1.11 5.64
C ILE A 63 -11.97 -0.41 5.68
N VAL A 64 -11.27 -0.95 6.68
CA VAL A 64 -11.08 -2.40 6.83
C VAL A 64 -12.03 -2.92 7.91
N PHE A 65 -12.65 -4.07 7.65
CA PHE A 65 -13.46 -4.82 8.61
C PHE A 65 -12.91 -6.24 8.69
N ARG A 66 -12.87 -6.82 9.90
CA ARG A 66 -12.45 -8.22 10.13
C ARG A 66 -13.36 -8.91 11.13
N GLU A 67 -13.41 -10.24 11.07
CA GLU A 67 -14.00 -11.06 12.13
C GLU A 67 -13.01 -11.20 13.30
N GLU A 68 -13.49 -11.17 14.55
CA GLU A 68 -12.63 -11.44 15.72
C GLU A 68 -12.18 -12.92 15.81
N LYS A 69 -12.99 -13.82 15.24
CA LYS A 69 -12.78 -15.27 15.15
C LYS A 69 -13.64 -15.81 14.01
N PRO A 70 -13.38 -17.01 13.46
CA PRO A 70 -14.18 -17.57 12.37
C PRO A 70 -15.68 -17.55 12.68
N ASN A 71 -16.48 -16.88 11.83
CA ASN A 71 -17.93 -16.68 12.01
C ASN A 71 -18.32 -15.89 13.29
N GLY A 72 -17.44 -15.05 13.80
CA GLY A 72 -17.65 -14.20 14.98
C GLY A 72 -18.20 -12.80 14.64
N PRO A 73 -18.23 -11.89 15.63
CA PRO A 73 -18.56 -10.48 15.39
C PRO A 73 -17.60 -9.84 14.38
N VAL A 74 -18.14 -8.98 13.50
CA VAL A 74 -17.36 -8.15 12.58
C VAL A 74 -17.04 -6.83 13.25
N ILE A 75 -15.75 -6.50 13.32
CA ILE A 75 -15.25 -5.24 13.88
C ILE A 75 -14.57 -4.40 12.79
N ARG A 76 -14.63 -3.07 12.94
CA ARG A 76 -13.89 -2.14 12.09
C ARG A 76 -12.45 -2.05 12.60
N GLU A 77 -11.49 -2.20 11.70
CA GLU A 77 -10.10 -1.96 12.01
C GLU A 77 -9.80 -0.46 12.09
N VAL A 78 -9.10 -0.05 13.15
CA VAL A 78 -8.52 1.29 13.27
C VAL A 78 -7.03 1.16 13.00
N LEU A 79 -6.60 1.76 11.89
CA LEU A 79 -5.23 1.76 11.37
C LEU A 79 -4.45 2.97 11.90
#